data_AF-A0A5C5YCX1-F1
#
_entry.id   AF-A0A5C5YCX1-F1
#
_cell.length_a   1.000
_cell.length_b   1.000
_cell.length_c   1.000
_cell.angle_alpha   90.00
_cell.angle_beta   90.00
_cell.angle_gamma   90.00
#
_symmetry.space_group_name_H-M   'P 1'
#
loop_
_entity.id
_entity.type
_entity.pdbx_description
1 polymer ?
#
loop_
_entity_poly.entity_id
_entity_poly.type
_entity_poly.pdbx_seq_one_letter_code
_entity_poly.pdbx_strand_id
1 'polypeptide(L)'
;MSKILIRLPASLLAVALVASAVAAPPGRRAKRPEFTPSERAVFFADVASVLDGPRPDFGRLAETRTAAAGSITAAGGGDAGASEQWGPLITTDTVENEIKRQAQRVAEVTASATTFKGGGYRQARDAFSTLALMFRVAAEHENDARWRDIAPGLSTLFGRAAANCKVGTDGSYREAAARSQDLTDLVRGSRPDVPAGDPDQLWSDLADRSPIMKRIEDAQQKQLGPLLGSGASFSRSAEDAAHAAQILAFLSEVLTREEFIDAGDEEYDAFARAMRDAAADISRAADQDDYPTAREAYGRLNKACSDCHDLYRG
;
A
#
# COMPACT_ATOMS: atom_id res chain seq x y z
N MET A 1 42.38 37.62 -72.28
CA MET A 1 42.57 36.15 -72.32
C MET A 1 42.94 35.74 -70.90
N SER A 2 42.25 34.91 -70.12
CA SER A 2 41.18 33.93 -70.32
C SER A 2 40.35 33.85 -69.03
N LYS A 3 39.04 33.71 -69.14
CA LYS A 3 38.14 33.40 -68.00
C LYS A 3 38.17 31.89 -67.77
N ILE A 4 38.60 31.45 -66.59
CA ILE A 4 38.54 30.04 -66.18
C ILE A 4 37.25 29.87 -65.36
N LEU A 5 36.27 29.20 -65.97
CA LEU A 5 35.10 28.66 -65.27
C LEU A 5 35.52 27.37 -64.55
N ILE A 6 35.43 27.36 -63.23
CA ILE A 6 35.51 26.14 -62.43
C ILE A 6 34.06 25.69 -62.15
N ARG A 7 33.68 24.55 -62.75
CA ARG A 7 32.42 23.85 -62.44
C ARG A 7 32.62 23.01 -61.18
N LEU A 8 31.87 23.29 -60.12
CA LEU A 8 31.69 22.37 -58.99
C LEU A 8 30.65 21.30 -59.35
N PRO A 9 30.90 20.00 -59.13
CA PRO A 9 29.85 19.01 -59.10
C PRO A 9 29.18 19.00 -57.71
N ALA A 10 27.85 19.16 -57.70
CA ALA A 10 27.01 18.91 -56.54
C ALA A 10 26.87 17.40 -56.33
N SER A 11 27.62 16.84 -55.38
CA SER A 11 27.42 15.47 -54.91
C SER A 11 26.36 15.48 -53.81
N LEU A 12 25.12 15.08 -54.15
CA LEU A 12 24.11 14.67 -53.18
C LEU A 12 24.59 13.39 -52.47
N LEU A 13 24.87 13.49 -51.17
CA LEU A 13 25.12 12.34 -50.31
C LEU A 13 23.79 11.96 -49.63
N ALA A 14 23.07 11.00 -50.21
CA ALA A 14 21.90 10.41 -49.58
C ALA A 14 22.36 9.36 -48.55
N VAL A 15 22.27 9.70 -47.26
CA VAL A 15 22.49 8.75 -46.16
C VAL A 15 21.20 7.99 -45.93
N ALA A 16 21.14 6.74 -46.39
CA ALA A 16 20.07 5.81 -46.05
C ALA A 16 20.31 5.27 -44.63
N LEU A 17 19.51 5.73 -43.65
CA LEU A 17 19.42 5.07 -42.35
C LEU A 17 18.68 3.74 -42.52
N VAL A 18 19.43 2.64 -42.53
CA VAL A 18 18.88 1.30 -42.36
C VAL A 18 18.71 1.06 -40.87
N ALA A 19 17.48 1.19 -40.37
CA ALA A 19 17.13 0.76 -39.02
C ALA A 19 17.08 -0.77 -38.99
N SER A 20 18.16 -1.40 -38.54
CA SER A 20 18.17 -2.82 -38.22
C SER A 20 17.35 -3.05 -36.95
N ALA A 21 16.11 -3.51 -37.10
CA ALA A 21 15.34 -4.06 -36.00
C ALA A 21 16.03 -5.36 -35.52
N VAL A 22 16.86 -5.25 -34.49
CA VAL A 22 17.38 -6.41 -33.76
C VAL A 22 16.23 -6.95 -32.91
N ALA A 23 15.52 -7.94 -33.45
CA ALA A 23 14.61 -8.75 -32.66
C ALA A 23 15.43 -9.46 -31.58
N ALA A 24 15.15 -9.17 -30.31
CA ALA A 24 15.74 -9.88 -29.19
C ALA A 24 15.41 -11.38 -29.31
N PRO A 25 16.41 -12.29 -29.18
CA PRO A 25 16.14 -13.71 -29.28
C PRO A 25 15.16 -14.14 -28.17
N PRO A 26 14.17 -15.01 -28.47
CA PRO A 26 13.23 -15.48 -27.47
C PRO A 26 14.01 -16.11 -26.32
N GLY A 27 13.80 -15.58 -25.10
CA GLY A 27 14.47 -16.05 -23.90
C GLY A 27 14.33 -17.57 -23.78
N ARG A 28 15.48 -18.26 -23.74
CA ARG A 28 15.54 -19.72 -23.64
C ARG A 28 14.94 -20.12 -22.29
N ARG A 29 13.69 -20.59 -22.29
CA ARG A 29 13.03 -21.12 -21.09
C ARG A 29 13.86 -22.28 -20.54
N ALA A 30 14.03 -22.31 -19.22
CA ALA A 30 14.67 -23.43 -18.55
C ALA A 30 13.90 -24.73 -18.87
N LYS A 31 14.63 -25.84 -19.04
CA LYS A 31 14.02 -27.17 -19.21
C LYS A 31 13.21 -27.48 -17.95
N ARG A 32 11.99 -28.02 -18.12
CA ARG A 32 11.15 -28.46 -16.99
C ARG A 32 11.95 -29.45 -16.13
N PRO A 33 11.98 -29.29 -14.80
CA PRO A 33 12.66 -30.24 -13.93
C PRO A 33 11.99 -31.62 -14.02
N GLU A 34 12.80 -32.66 -14.03
CA GLU A 34 12.36 -34.05 -13.95
C GLU A 34 12.43 -34.45 -12.47
N PHE A 35 11.28 -34.70 -11.86
CA PHE A 35 11.24 -35.17 -10.47
C PHE A 35 11.50 -36.68 -10.41
N THR A 36 12.18 -37.12 -9.37
CA THR A 36 12.32 -38.54 -9.01
C THR A 36 11.01 -39.07 -8.39
N PRO A 37 10.80 -40.40 -8.35
CA PRO A 37 9.64 -40.99 -7.68
C PRO A 37 9.54 -40.59 -6.19
N SER A 38 10.67 -40.46 -5.50
CA SER A 38 10.74 -40.00 -4.10
C SER A 38 10.32 -38.55 -3.92
N GLU A 39 10.66 -37.66 -4.85
CA GLU A 39 10.23 -36.25 -4.80
C GLU A 39 8.73 -36.10 -5.12
N ARG A 40 8.19 -36.95 -5.99
CA ARG A 40 6.74 -36.98 -6.26
C ARG A 40 5.92 -37.51 -5.10
N ALA A 41 6.50 -38.36 -4.25
CA ALA A 41 5.80 -38.96 -3.11
C ALA A 41 5.40 -37.94 -2.02
N VAL A 42 6.00 -36.75 -2.02
CA VAL A 42 5.63 -35.64 -1.12
C VAL A 42 4.35 -34.94 -1.57
N PHE A 43 3.97 -35.07 -2.84
CA PHE A 43 2.78 -34.46 -3.42
C PHE A 43 1.65 -35.48 -3.51
N PHE A 44 0.43 -35.05 -3.21
CA PHE A 44 -0.74 -35.85 -3.50
C PHE A 44 -0.88 -36.00 -5.02
N ALA A 45 -1.06 -37.24 -5.47
CA ALA A 45 -1.30 -37.53 -6.89
C ALA A 45 -2.60 -36.87 -7.38
N ASP A 46 -3.57 -36.73 -6.48
CA ASP A 46 -4.79 -35.97 -6.66
C ASP A 46 -5.08 -35.18 -5.39
N VAL A 47 -5.10 -33.85 -5.49
CA VAL A 47 -5.42 -32.98 -4.35
C VAL A 47 -6.88 -33.16 -3.93
N ALA A 48 -7.77 -33.56 -4.85
CA ALA A 48 -9.17 -33.80 -4.52
C ALA A 48 -9.39 -35.01 -3.60
N SER A 49 -8.41 -35.90 -3.46
CA SER A 49 -8.51 -37.06 -2.58
C SER A 49 -8.23 -36.77 -1.11
N VAL A 50 -7.78 -35.55 -0.78
CA VAL A 50 -7.43 -35.11 0.59
C VAL A 50 -8.19 -33.88 1.04
N LEU A 51 -9.01 -33.29 0.18
CA LEU A 51 -9.87 -32.17 0.53
C LEU A 51 -11.26 -32.71 0.89
N ASP A 52 -11.70 -32.44 2.12
CA ASP A 52 -13.05 -32.72 2.56
C ASP A 52 -13.98 -31.56 2.21
N GLY A 53 -15.14 -31.89 1.62
CA GLY A 53 -16.19 -30.95 1.27
C GLY A 53 -16.36 -30.73 -0.23
N PRO A 54 -17.55 -30.24 -0.67
CA PRO A 54 -17.80 -29.95 -2.07
C PRO A 54 -16.86 -28.82 -2.53
N ARG A 55 -16.25 -29.00 -3.72
CA ARG A 55 -15.47 -27.94 -4.36
C ARG A 55 -16.34 -26.68 -4.47
N PRO A 56 -15.88 -25.51 -3.96
CA PRO A 56 -16.61 -24.27 -4.13
C PRO A 56 -16.89 -24.02 -5.61
N ASP A 57 -18.14 -23.68 -5.93
CA ASP A 57 -18.54 -23.33 -7.28
C ASP A 57 -18.07 -21.92 -7.60
N PHE A 58 -16.81 -21.82 -8.04
CA PHE A 58 -16.21 -20.55 -8.45
C PHE A 58 -16.89 -19.94 -9.69
N GLY A 59 -17.68 -20.72 -10.45
CA GLY A 59 -18.52 -20.22 -11.53
C GLY A 59 -19.71 -19.42 -10.98
N ARG A 60 -20.43 -19.97 -9.99
CA ARG A 60 -21.49 -19.22 -9.29
C ARG A 60 -20.98 -17.99 -8.55
N LEU A 61 -19.75 -18.00 -8.01
CA LEU A 61 -19.14 -16.82 -7.39
C LEU A 61 -18.81 -15.70 -8.40
N ALA A 62 -18.56 -16.05 -9.67
CA ALA A 62 -18.38 -15.08 -10.75
C ALA A 62 -19.73 -14.57 -11.31
N GLU A 63 -20.73 -15.45 -11.42
CA GLU A 63 -22.10 -15.10 -11.84
C GLU A 63 -22.80 -14.21 -10.81
N THR A 64 -22.64 -14.47 -9.51
CA THR A 64 -23.18 -13.62 -8.43
C THR A 64 -22.58 -12.21 -8.49
N ARG A 65 -21.29 -12.09 -8.86
CA ARG A 65 -20.61 -10.81 -9.09
C ARG A 65 -21.17 -10.04 -10.29
N THR A 66 -21.58 -10.76 -11.33
CA THR A 66 -22.13 -10.15 -12.55
C THR A 66 -23.60 -9.76 -12.38
N ALA A 67 -24.36 -10.53 -11.58
CA ALA A 67 -25.75 -10.24 -11.26
C ALA A 67 -25.90 -9.03 -10.31
N ALA A 68 -24.95 -8.80 -9.40
CA ALA A 68 -24.91 -7.61 -8.54
C ALA A 68 -24.65 -6.31 -9.33
N ALA A 69 -23.98 -6.37 -10.48
CA ALA A 69 -23.72 -5.22 -11.34
C ALA A 69 -24.89 -4.87 -12.30
N GLY A 70 -25.89 -5.74 -12.43
CA GLY A 70 -26.93 -5.64 -13.45
C GLY A 70 -28.30 -5.15 -12.99
N SER A 71 -28.50 -4.84 -11.69
CA SER A 71 -29.84 -4.53 -11.16
C SER A 71 -29.83 -3.31 -10.24
N ILE A 72 -29.60 -2.13 -10.83
CA ILE A 72 -29.94 -0.85 -10.21
C ILE A 72 -30.86 -0.07 -11.15
N THR A 73 -32.15 -0.42 -11.15
CA THR A 73 -33.23 0.49 -11.52
C THR A 73 -34.35 0.41 -10.49
N ALA A 74 -34.42 1.47 -9.68
CA ALA A 74 -35.58 2.06 -9.00
C ALA A 74 -36.64 1.12 -8.37
N ALA A 75 -36.59 0.99 -7.03
CA ALA A 75 -37.60 1.50 -6.10
C ALA A 75 -37.37 0.97 -4.68
N GLY A 76 -37.29 1.87 -3.70
CA GLY A 76 -37.32 1.53 -2.26
C GLY A 76 -36.14 2.10 -1.51
N GLY A 77 -36.34 3.27 -0.89
CA GLY A 77 -35.35 3.90 -0.01
C GLY A 77 -35.01 3.00 1.16
N GLY A 78 -33.75 2.62 1.22
CA GLY A 78 -33.07 1.97 2.33
C GLY A 78 -31.60 2.32 2.16
N ASP A 79 -31.06 3.01 3.17
CA ASP A 79 -29.73 3.61 3.28
C ASP A 79 -28.66 2.96 2.38
N ALA A 80 -28.38 3.62 1.26
CA ALA A 80 -27.24 3.29 0.42
C ALA A 80 -26.00 3.85 1.13
N GLY A 81 -25.22 2.94 1.73
CA GLY A 81 -23.85 3.12 2.19
C GLY A 81 -23.51 4.53 2.64
N ALA A 82 -23.61 4.78 3.95
CA ALA A 82 -22.90 5.90 4.56
C ALA A 82 -21.49 5.90 3.98
N SER A 83 -21.16 6.89 3.16
CA SER A 83 -19.79 7.15 2.75
C SER A 83 -18.98 7.17 4.04
N GLU A 84 -18.12 6.17 4.23
CA GLU A 84 -17.31 6.07 5.45
C GLU A 84 -16.55 7.38 5.60
N GLN A 85 -16.89 8.12 6.66
CA GLN A 85 -16.25 9.39 6.95
C GLN A 85 -14.91 9.07 7.61
N TRP A 86 -13.82 9.56 7.02
CA TRP A 86 -12.46 9.28 7.49
C TRP A 86 -12.02 10.23 8.60
N GLY A 87 -12.58 11.44 8.64
CA GLY A 87 -12.25 12.49 9.59
C GLY A 87 -12.37 12.13 11.07
N PRO A 88 -13.31 11.28 11.52
CA PRO A 88 -13.33 10.77 12.89
C PRO A 88 -12.11 9.91 13.27
N LEU A 89 -11.39 9.34 12.30
CA LEU A 89 -10.25 8.43 12.52
C LEU A 89 -8.90 9.09 12.22
N ILE A 90 -8.83 9.91 11.17
CA ILE A 90 -7.59 10.50 10.68
C ILE A 90 -7.86 11.86 10.04
N THR A 91 -7.07 12.86 10.39
CA THR A 91 -7.16 14.20 9.77
C THR A 91 -6.36 14.27 8.45
N THR A 92 -6.71 15.21 7.57
CA THR A 92 -5.93 15.48 6.35
C THR A 92 -4.48 15.86 6.65
N ASP A 93 -4.24 16.59 7.75
CA ASP A 93 -2.90 16.97 8.17
C ASP A 93 -2.06 15.74 8.56
N THR A 94 -2.65 14.79 9.29
CA THR A 94 -2.01 13.51 9.60
C THR A 94 -1.70 12.71 8.33
N VAL A 95 -2.64 12.64 7.37
CA VAL A 95 -2.41 11.98 6.07
C VAL A 95 -1.22 12.61 5.35
N GLU A 96 -1.19 13.94 5.22
CA GLU A 96 -0.10 14.64 4.53
C GLU A 96 1.24 14.49 5.24
N ASN A 97 1.25 14.54 6.57
CA ASN A 97 2.46 14.38 7.36
C ASN A 97 2.98 12.94 7.29
N GLU A 98 2.11 11.93 7.27
CA GLU A 98 2.51 10.54 7.11
C GLU A 98 3.10 10.31 5.72
N ILE A 99 2.51 10.86 4.66
CA ILE A 99 3.08 10.80 3.31
C ILE A 99 4.50 11.38 3.28
N LYS A 100 4.73 12.55 3.92
CA LYS A 100 6.07 13.16 4.02
C LYS A 100 7.04 12.27 4.81
N ARG A 101 6.62 11.70 5.94
CA ARG A 101 7.44 10.80 6.76
C ARG A 101 7.83 9.54 5.98
N GLN A 102 6.88 8.92 5.25
CA GLN A 102 7.18 7.76 4.42
C GLN A 102 8.04 8.10 3.21
N ALA A 103 7.86 9.28 2.59
CA ALA A 103 8.73 9.75 1.51
C ALA A 103 10.20 9.83 1.96
N GLN A 104 10.46 10.37 3.16
CA GLN A 104 11.80 10.38 3.74
C GLN A 104 12.35 8.96 3.94
N ARG A 105 11.55 8.05 4.51
CA ARG A 105 11.94 6.66 4.72
C ARG A 105 12.29 5.95 3.41
N VAL A 106 11.51 6.17 2.35
CA VAL A 106 11.78 5.63 1.01
C VAL A 106 13.10 6.21 0.47
N ALA A 107 13.33 7.51 0.60
CA ALA A 107 14.56 8.15 0.15
C ALA A 107 15.81 7.55 0.82
N GLU A 108 15.75 7.30 2.13
CA GLU A 108 16.85 6.68 2.89
C GLU A 108 17.19 5.28 2.38
N VAL A 109 16.19 4.42 2.17
CA VAL A 109 16.40 3.01 1.78
C VAL A 109 16.68 2.83 0.28
N THR A 110 16.38 3.85 -0.52
CA THR A 110 16.64 3.89 -1.97
C THR A 110 17.88 4.72 -2.35
N ALA A 111 18.62 5.24 -1.36
CA ALA A 111 19.80 6.06 -1.59
C ALA A 111 20.89 5.34 -2.43
N SER A 112 20.96 4.01 -2.38
CA SER A 112 21.82 3.22 -3.26
C SER A 112 21.26 1.82 -3.51
N ALA A 113 21.67 1.22 -4.64
CA ALA A 113 21.31 -0.16 -4.97
C ALA A 113 21.81 -1.16 -3.89
N THR A 114 22.98 -0.89 -3.30
CA THR A 114 23.56 -1.72 -2.24
C THR A 114 22.69 -1.70 -0.98
N THR A 115 22.32 -0.52 -0.50
CA THR A 115 21.43 -0.34 0.67
C THR A 115 20.08 -1.03 0.42
N PHE A 116 19.50 -0.81 -0.75
CA PHE A 116 18.22 -1.38 -1.11
C PHE A 116 18.27 -2.91 -1.14
N LYS A 117 19.21 -3.50 -1.89
CA LYS A 117 19.34 -4.96 -2.02
C LYS A 117 19.78 -5.64 -0.72
N GLY A 118 20.54 -4.94 0.13
CA GLY A 118 20.98 -5.41 1.45
C GLY A 118 19.86 -5.56 2.49
N GLY A 119 18.62 -5.24 2.15
CA GLY A 119 17.45 -5.40 3.02
C GLY A 119 16.50 -4.19 3.01
N GLY A 120 16.96 -3.06 2.47
CA GLY A 120 16.14 -1.84 2.31
C GLY A 120 14.87 -2.08 1.49
N TYR A 121 14.85 -3.04 0.57
CA TYR A 121 13.67 -3.39 -0.23
C TYR A 121 12.46 -3.78 0.64
N ARG A 122 12.65 -4.42 1.80
CA ARG A 122 11.55 -4.75 2.71
C ARG A 122 10.98 -3.51 3.36
N GLN A 123 11.85 -2.59 3.77
CA GLN A 123 11.45 -1.31 4.35
C GLN A 123 10.76 -0.42 3.30
N ALA A 124 11.23 -0.46 2.05
CA ALA A 124 10.57 0.20 0.92
C ALA A 124 9.19 -0.40 0.66
N ARG A 125 9.04 -1.73 0.70
CA ARG A 125 7.73 -2.39 0.60
C ARG A 125 6.78 -1.88 1.68
N ASP A 126 7.21 -1.84 2.94
CA ASP A 126 6.37 -1.37 4.04
C ASP A 126 5.95 0.09 3.82
N ALA A 127 6.91 0.97 3.50
CA ALA A 127 6.66 2.39 3.29
C ALA A 127 5.75 2.65 2.07
N PHE A 128 5.96 1.95 0.95
CA PHE A 128 5.11 2.08 -0.23
C PHE A 128 3.69 1.55 0.00
N SER A 129 3.52 0.47 0.76
CA SER A 129 2.19 -0.01 1.16
C SER A 129 1.46 1.06 1.97
N THR A 130 2.12 1.68 2.95
CA THR A 130 1.54 2.80 3.71
C THR A 130 1.22 3.99 2.81
N LEU A 131 2.12 4.37 1.90
CA LEU A 131 1.86 5.46 0.94
C LEU A 131 0.66 5.18 0.04
N ALA A 132 0.52 3.95 -0.46
CA ALA A 132 -0.62 3.56 -1.30
C ALA A 132 -1.95 3.78 -0.57
N LEU A 133 -2.02 3.34 0.69
CA LEU A 133 -3.18 3.52 1.57
C LEU A 133 -3.41 5.00 1.93
N MET A 134 -2.37 5.76 2.22
CA MET A 134 -2.45 7.20 2.52
C MET A 134 -2.99 8.01 1.34
N PHE A 135 -2.56 7.71 0.12
CA PHE A 135 -3.13 8.36 -1.06
C PHE A 135 -4.54 7.88 -1.37
N ARG A 136 -4.89 6.62 -1.06
CA ARG A 136 -6.28 6.17 -1.20
C ARG A 136 -7.21 6.94 -0.27
N VAL A 137 -6.86 7.05 1.02
CA VAL A 137 -7.64 7.85 1.96
C VAL A 137 -7.63 9.33 1.57
N ALA A 138 -6.53 9.90 1.10
CA ALA A 138 -6.50 11.30 0.62
C ALA A 138 -7.48 11.58 -0.53
N ALA A 139 -7.79 10.59 -1.37
CA ALA A 139 -8.79 10.70 -2.42
C ALA A 139 -10.23 10.66 -1.88
N GLU A 140 -10.47 9.79 -0.90
CA GLU A 140 -11.80 9.51 -0.32
C GLU A 140 -12.17 10.43 0.86
N HIS A 141 -11.20 11.08 1.49
CA HIS A 141 -11.40 11.91 2.66
C HIS A 141 -12.40 13.04 2.38
N GLU A 142 -13.30 13.32 3.32
CA GLU A 142 -14.36 14.32 3.15
C GLU A 142 -13.79 15.74 2.98
N ASN A 143 -12.75 16.07 3.75
CA ASN A 143 -11.99 17.32 3.62
C ASN A 143 -10.91 17.20 2.52
N ASP A 144 -10.60 18.34 1.89
CA ASP A 144 -9.61 18.39 0.80
C ASP A 144 -8.17 18.24 1.31
N ALA A 145 -7.55 17.10 1.00
CA ALA A 145 -6.11 16.91 1.11
C ALA A 145 -5.37 17.58 -0.06
N ARG A 146 -4.15 18.08 0.19
CA ARG A 146 -3.32 18.82 -0.79
C ARG A 146 -3.15 18.14 -2.16
N TRP A 147 -3.15 16.81 -2.19
CA TRP A 147 -2.88 16.02 -3.40
C TRP A 147 -4.09 15.21 -3.89
N ARG A 148 -5.30 15.52 -3.41
CA ARG A 148 -6.54 14.76 -3.68
C ARG A 148 -6.75 14.42 -5.16
N ASP A 149 -6.49 15.36 -6.05
CA ASP A 149 -6.76 15.25 -7.50
C ASP A 149 -5.87 14.22 -8.22
N ILE A 150 -4.66 13.97 -7.72
CA ILE A 150 -3.73 12.97 -8.27
C ILE A 150 -3.58 11.74 -7.36
N ALA A 151 -4.22 11.76 -6.19
CA ALA A 151 -4.10 10.73 -5.18
C ALA A 151 -4.54 9.33 -5.66
N PRO A 152 -5.61 9.14 -6.47
CA PRO A 152 -5.94 7.82 -7.01
C PRO A 152 -4.81 7.20 -7.83
N GLY A 153 -4.20 7.99 -8.73
CA GLY A 153 -3.09 7.54 -9.57
C GLY A 153 -1.84 7.21 -8.76
N LEU A 154 -1.52 8.04 -7.77
CA LEU A 154 -0.41 7.81 -6.84
C LEU A 154 -0.63 6.56 -5.97
N SER A 155 -1.86 6.33 -5.50
CA SER A 155 -2.22 5.16 -4.71
C SER A 155 -1.91 3.86 -5.47
N THR A 156 -2.42 3.71 -6.69
CA THR A 156 -2.13 2.57 -7.58
C THR A 156 -0.64 2.45 -7.88
N LEU A 157 0.04 3.56 -8.16
CA LEU A 157 1.46 3.58 -8.50
C LEU A 157 2.34 3.08 -7.34
N PHE A 158 2.05 3.51 -6.10
CA PHE A 158 2.79 3.07 -4.93
C PHE A 158 2.40 1.65 -4.49
N GLY A 159 1.15 1.23 -4.66
CA GLY A 159 0.76 -0.17 -4.45
C GLY A 159 1.55 -1.13 -5.34
N ARG A 160 1.68 -0.79 -6.63
CA ARG A 160 2.55 -1.54 -7.56
C ARG A 160 4.01 -1.55 -7.13
N ALA A 161 4.55 -0.41 -6.71
CA ALA A 161 5.92 -0.32 -6.23
C ALA A 161 6.15 -1.18 -4.98
N ALA A 162 5.19 -1.20 -4.05
CA ALA A 162 5.21 -2.05 -2.87
C ALA A 162 5.23 -3.54 -3.25
N ALA A 163 4.36 -3.95 -4.17
CA ALA A 163 4.30 -5.32 -4.68
C ALA A 163 5.64 -5.76 -5.32
N ASN A 164 6.27 -4.88 -6.11
CA ASN A 164 7.57 -5.17 -6.74
C ASN A 164 8.73 -5.19 -5.73
N CYS A 165 8.58 -4.49 -4.60
CA CYS A 165 9.51 -4.55 -3.47
C CYS A 165 9.35 -5.84 -2.62
N LYS A 166 8.59 -6.85 -3.05
CA LYS A 166 8.63 -8.20 -2.44
C LYS A 166 10.03 -8.84 -2.54
N VAL A 167 10.83 -8.45 -3.53
CA VAL A 167 12.21 -8.92 -3.73
C VAL A 167 13.16 -7.75 -4.03
N GLY A 168 14.42 -7.86 -3.58
CA GLY A 168 15.47 -6.85 -3.80
C GLY A 168 16.27 -7.10 -5.09
N THR A 169 15.77 -6.64 -6.24
CA THR A 169 16.42 -6.79 -7.56
C THR A 169 16.83 -5.43 -8.13
N ASP A 170 17.59 -5.42 -9.23
CA ASP A 170 17.84 -4.17 -9.99
C ASP A 170 16.56 -3.55 -10.57
N GLY A 171 15.57 -4.38 -10.90
CA GLY A 171 14.27 -3.90 -11.38
C GLY A 171 13.53 -3.15 -10.29
N SER A 172 13.32 -3.79 -9.14
CA SER A 172 12.62 -3.20 -8.01
C SER A 172 13.37 -2.01 -7.40
N TYR A 173 14.71 -2.01 -7.41
CA TYR A 173 15.49 -0.84 -7.03
C TYR A 173 15.23 0.35 -7.95
N ARG A 174 15.32 0.16 -9.28
CA ARG A 174 15.10 1.25 -10.24
C ARG A 174 13.70 1.83 -10.14
N GLU A 175 12.69 0.99 -9.96
CA GLU A 175 11.33 1.47 -9.74
C GLU A 175 11.21 2.23 -8.42
N ALA A 176 11.68 1.65 -7.31
CA ALA A 176 11.64 2.31 -6.00
C ALA A 176 12.36 3.67 -6.00
N ALA A 177 13.53 3.76 -6.65
CA ALA A 177 14.28 5.01 -6.78
C ALA A 177 13.53 6.05 -7.63
N ALA A 178 12.87 5.62 -8.73
CA ALA A 178 12.04 6.53 -9.52
C ALA A 178 10.84 7.05 -8.70
N ARG A 179 10.17 6.17 -7.95
CA ARG A 179 9.06 6.55 -7.06
C ARG A 179 9.50 7.45 -5.90
N SER A 180 10.70 7.23 -5.38
CA SER A 180 11.34 8.12 -4.39
C SER A 180 11.54 9.53 -4.92
N GLN A 181 11.95 9.65 -6.19
CA GLN A 181 12.09 10.94 -6.87
C GLN A 181 10.72 11.60 -7.08
N ASP A 182 9.70 10.86 -7.53
CA ASP A 182 8.33 11.37 -7.69
C ASP A 182 7.79 11.94 -6.37
N LEU A 183 8.00 11.25 -5.24
CA LEU A 183 7.63 11.72 -3.90
C LEU A 183 8.39 12.99 -3.50
N THR A 184 9.69 13.03 -3.79
CA THR A 184 10.54 14.21 -3.49
C THR A 184 10.03 15.44 -4.24
N ASP A 185 9.70 15.29 -5.52
CA ASP A 185 9.19 16.36 -6.35
C ASP A 185 7.79 16.78 -5.92
N LEU A 186 6.93 15.82 -5.57
CA LEU A 186 5.60 16.06 -5.01
C LEU A 186 5.63 16.90 -3.74
N VAL A 187 6.49 16.54 -2.78
CA VAL A 187 6.64 17.26 -1.50
C VAL A 187 7.15 18.69 -1.73
N ARG A 188 8.03 18.88 -2.73
CA ARG A 188 8.53 20.20 -3.15
C ARG A 188 7.52 21.04 -3.94
N GLY A 189 6.34 20.49 -4.25
CA GLY A 189 5.25 21.18 -4.91
C GLY A 189 5.16 20.98 -6.42
N SER A 190 6.03 20.16 -7.01
CA SER A 190 5.83 19.67 -8.37
C SER A 190 4.69 18.66 -8.41
N ARG A 191 4.11 18.45 -9.60
CA ARG A 191 3.09 17.41 -9.81
C ARG A 191 3.66 16.38 -10.79
N PRO A 192 3.92 15.13 -10.35
CA PRO A 192 4.33 14.08 -11.27
C PRO A 192 3.17 13.75 -12.23
N ASP A 193 3.51 13.40 -13.47
CA ASP A 193 2.54 12.86 -14.41
C ASP A 193 2.20 11.43 -13.98
N VAL A 194 0.97 11.24 -13.49
CA VAL A 194 0.50 9.96 -12.99
C VAL A 194 -0.70 9.49 -13.82
N PRO A 195 -0.80 8.19 -14.13
CA PRO A 195 -2.00 7.64 -14.73
C PRO A 195 -3.23 7.95 -13.88
N ALA A 196 -4.41 7.98 -14.50
CA ALA A 196 -5.64 7.96 -13.74
C ALA A 196 -5.67 6.71 -12.84
N GLY A 197 -6.16 6.88 -11.61
CA GLY A 197 -6.36 5.75 -10.71
C GLY A 197 -7.45 4.83 -11.23
N ASP A 198 -7.37 3.55 -10.85
CA ASP A 198 -8.42 2.59 -11.12
C ASP A 198 -9.55 2.76 -10.08
N PRO A 199 -10.77 3.15 -10.49
CA PRO A 199 -11.88 3.36 -9.57
C PRO A 199 -12.30 2.06 -8.85
N ASP A 200 -12.06 0.90 -9.48
CA ASP A 200 -12.46 -0.43 -8.98
C ASP A 200 -11.33 -1.13 -8.20
N GLN A 201 -10.19 -0.46 -8.00
CA GLN A 201 -9.07 -0.99 -7.24
C GLN A 201 -9.47 -1.29 -5.79
N LEU A 202 -9.28 -2.54 -5.38
CA LEU A 202 -9.53 -2.99 -4.00
C LEU A 202 -8.41 -2.52 -3.06
N TRP A 203 -8.71 -2.36 -1.78
CA TRP A 203 -7.70 -1.95 -0.80
C TRP A 203 -6.65 -3.03 -0.55
N SER A 204 -7.06 -4.30 -0.66
CA SER A 204 -6.14 -5.44 -0.56
C SER A 204 -5.18 -5.56 -1.74
N ASP A 205 -5.48 -4.93 -2.89
CA ASP A 205 -4.53 -4.81 -4.01
C ASP A 205 -3.44 -3.77 -3.74
N LEU A 206 -3.73 -2.77 -2.91
CA LEU A 206 -2.80 -1.68 -2.57
C LEU A 206 -1.76 -2.12 -1.53
N ALA A 207 -2.18 -2.93 -0.55
CA ALA A 207 -1.31 -3.40 0.52
C ALA A 207 -1.75 -4.76 1.07
N ASP A 208 -0.80 -5.69 1.20
CA ASP A 208 -1.04 -6.95 1.92
C ASP A 208 -1.20 -6.69 3.45
N ARG A 209 -1.89 -7.59 4.17
CA ARG A 209 -2.04 -7.52 5.64
C ARG A 209 -0.72 -7.36 6.40
N SER A 210 0.34 -8.03 5.96
CA SER A 210 1.63 -8.05 6.68
C SER A 210 2.29 -6.65 6.79
N PRO A 211 2.49 -5.88 5.71
CA PRO A 211 2.91 -4.48 5.79
C PRO A 211 2.01 -3.60 6.67
N ILE A 212 0.69 -3.78 6.62
CA ILE A 212 -0.27 -3.03 7.46
C ILE A 212 -0.01 -3.34 8.94
N MET A 213 0.02 -4.61 9.32
CA MET A 213 0.27 -5.04 10.69
C MET A 213 1.63 -4.58 11.21
N LYS A 214 2.66 -4.56 10.36
CA LYS A 214 3.96 -4.02 10.74
C LYS A 214 3.93 -2.51 10.99
N ARG A 215 3.16 -1.75 10.22
CA ARG A 215 2.99 -0.30 10.46
C ARG A 215 2.18 -0.03 11.74
N ILE A 216 1.18 -0.86 12.03
CA ILE A 216 0.43 -0.87 13.30
C ILE A 216 1.38 -1.18 14.48
N GLU A 217 2.22 -2.20 14.37
CA GLU A 217 3.22 -2.55 15.38
C GLU A 217 4.22 -1.41 15.62
N ASP A 218 4.70 -0.78 14.54
CA ASP A 218 5.56 0.41 14.62
C ASP A 218 4.84 1.56 15.36
N ALA A 219 3.58 1.83 15.04
CA ALA A 219 2.78 2.85 15.74
C ALA A 219 2.59 2.54 17.23
N GLN A 220 2.18 1.32 17.54
CA GLN A 220 1.90 0.88 18.90
C GLN A 220 3.19 0.86 19.75
N GLN A 221 4.18 0.08 19.33
CA GLN A 221 5.30 -0.28 20.19
C GLN A 221 6.45 0.73 20.13
N LYS A 222 6.74 1.26 18.93
CA LYS A 222 7.90 2.14 18.73
C LYS A 222 7.56 3.62 18.90
N GLN A 223 6.30 4.00 18.73
CA GLN A 223 5.85 5.38 18.89
C GLN A 223 5.04 5.53 20.18
N LEU A 224 3.81 5.02 20.22
CA LEU A 224 2.89 5.24 21.34
C LEU A 224 3.44 4.73 22.68
N GLY A 225 4.07 3.56 22.73
CA GLY A 225 4.68 3.00 23.94
C GLY A 225 5.62 3.97 24.67
N PRO A 226 6.69 4.46 24.02
CA PRO A 226 7.56 5.49 24.57
C PRO A 226 6.85 6.81 24.92
N LEU A 227 5.97 7.29 24.03
CA LEU A 227 5.26 8.58 24.21
C LEU A 227 4.34 8.56 25.44
N LEU A 228 3.70 7.43 25.72
CA LEU A 228 2.78 7.21 26.83
C LEU A 228 3.47 6.62 28.08
N GLY A 229 4.80 6.64 28.15
CA GLY A 229 5.55 6.10 29.29
C GLY A 229 5.38 6.91 30.59
N SER A 230 5.03 8.19 30.49
CA SER A 230 4.70 9.06 31.62
C SER A 230 3.88 10.26 31.17
N GLY A 231 3.11 10.89 32.08
CA GLY A 231 2.33 12.09 31.75
C GLY A 231 3.19 13.25 31.24
N ALA A 232 4.40 13.41 31.78
CA ALA A 232 5.32 14.45 31.30
C ALA A 232 5.85 14.16 29.88
N SER A 233 6.06 12.90 29.52
CA SER A 233 6.45 12.53 28.15
C SER A 233 5.28 12.76 27.18
N PHE A 234 4.08 12.35 27.59
CA PHE A 234 2.87 12.49 26.80
C PHE A 234 2.57 13.95 26.49
N SER A 235 2.50 14.81 27.52
CA SER A 235 2.18 16.23 27.36
C SER A 235 3.17 16.97 26.44
N ARG A 236 4.47 16.62 26.48
CA ARG A 236 5.49 17.20 25.58
C ARG A 236 5.42 16.72 24.14
N SER A 237 4.72 15.63 23.88
CA SER A 237 4.70 14.95 22.58
C SER A 237 3.29 14.56 22.18
N ALA A 238 2.30 15.36 22.62
CA ALA A 238 0.89 15.10 22.38
C ALA A 238 0.58 15.01 20.88
N GLU A 239 1.16 15.91 20.08
CA GLU A 239 1.00 15.90 18.61
C GLU A 239 1.54 14.60 17.97
N ASP A 240 2.72 14.13 18.37
CA ASP A 240 3.29 12.87 17.86
C ASP A 240 2.47 11.66 18.32
N ALA A 241 1.90 11.71 19.54
CA ALA A 241 1.01 10.67 20.05
C ALA A 241 -0.31 10.64 19.27
N ALA A 242 -0.92 11.81 19.01
CA ALA A 242 -2.12 11.95 18.19
C ALA A 242 -1.87 11.43 16.75
N HIS A 243 -0.76 11.81 16.13
CA HIS A 243 -0.38 11.33 14.79
C HIS A 243 -0.29 9.80 14.78
N ALA A 244 0.49 9.20 15.68
CA ALA A 244 0.68 7.75 15.72
C ALA A 244 -0.64 7.00 15.99
N ALA A 245 -1.49 7.55 16.85
CA ALA A 245 -2.79 7.00 17.18
C ALA A 245 -3.77 7.06 15.99
N GLN A 246 -3.85 8.18 15.27
CA GLN A 246 -4.69 8.30 14.08
C GLN A 246 -4.27 7.34 12.96
N ILE A 247 -2.96 7.16 12.75
CA ILE A 247 -2.47 6.16 11.78
C ILE A 247 -2.88 4.75 12.20
N LEU A 248 -2.78 4.42 13.50
CA LEU A 248 -3.22 3.11 13.98
C LEU A 248 -4.73 2.93 13.80
N ALA A 249 -5.53 3.93 14.17
CA ALA A 249 -6.98 3.88 14.03
C ALA A 249 -7.41 3.64 12.58
N PHE A 250 -6.85 4.43 11.65
CA PHE A 250 -7.07 4.27 10.22
C PHE A 250 -6.69 2.86 9.72
N LEU A 251 -5.49 2.37 10.05
CA LEU A 251 -5.05 1.06 9.57
C LEU A 251 -5.86 -0.09 10.17
N SER A 252 -6.32 0.06 11.42
CA SER A 252 -7.24 -0.89 12.05
C SER A 252 -8.59 -0.93 11.34
N GLU A 253 -9.10 0.22 10.87
CA GLU A 253 -10.32 0.24 10.03
C GLU A 253 -10.08 -0.41 8.67
N VAL A 254 -8.94 -0.17 8.01
CA VAL A 254 -8.65 -0.79 6.71
C VAL A 254 -8.71 -2.32 6.78
N LEU A 255 -8.36 -2.92 7.91
CA LEU A 255 -8.36 -4.38 8.09
C LEU A 255 -9.76 -5.01 8.16
N THR A 256 -10.82 -4.23 8.40
CA THR A 256 -12.22 -4.72 8.46
C THR A 256 -12.87 -4.82 7.08
N ARG A 257 -12.19 -4.33 6.03
CA ARG A 257 -12.74 -4.30 4.68
C ARG A 257 -12.82 -5.70 4.09
N GLU A 258 -13.96 -6.03 3.50
CA GLU A 258 -14.34 -7.40 3.08
C GLU A 258 -13.30 -8.08 2.17
N GLU A 259 -12.49 -7.33 1.44
CA GLU A 259 -11.43 -7.86 0.57
C GLU A 259 -10.16 -8.32 1.30
N PHE A 260 -10.03 -8.08 2.60
CA PHE A 260 -8.90 -8.54 3.41
C PHE A 260 -9.12 -9.94 3.96
N ILE A 261 -8.01 -10.62 4.26
CA ILE A 261 -8.04 -11.92 4.93
C ILE A 261 -8.66 -11.77 6.32
N ASP A 262 -9.51 -12.74 6.67
CA ASP A 262 -10.26 -12.82 7.93
C ASP A 262 -11.32 -11.70 8.14
N ALA A 263 -11.45 -10.75 7.21
CA ALA A 263 -12.50 -9.73 7.27
C ALA A 263 -13.90 -10.37 7.11
N GLY A 264 -14.88 -9.85 7.84
CA GLY A 264 -16.23 -10.43 7.93
C GLY A 264 -16.35 -11.60 8.91
N ASP A 265 -15.24 -12.08 9.48
CA ASP A 265 -15.28 -12.87 10.71
C ASP A 265 -15.56 -11.93 11.89
N GLU A 266 -16.65 -12.22 12.62
CA GLU A 266 -17.18 -11.30 13.64
C GLU A 266 -16.17 -11.04 14.77
N GLU A 267 -15.38 -12.04 15.15
CA GLU A 267 -14.39 -11.92 16.22
C GLU A 267 -13.13 -11.17 15.75
N TYR A 268 -12.66 -11.45 14.53
CA TYR A 268 -11.57 -10.70 13.92
C TYR A 268 -11.91 -9.20 13.78
N ASP A 269 -13.07 -8.90 13.20
CA ASP A 269 -13.54 -7.52 13.01
C ASP A 269 -13.76 -6.82 14.35
N ALA A 270 -14.22 -7.53 15.38
CA ALA A 270 -14.34 -6.99 16.72
C ALA A 270 -12.99 -6.57 17.30
N PHE A 271 -11.93 -7.37 17.12
CA PHE A 271 -10.58 -6.97 17.56
C PHE A 271 -10.03 -5.78 16.77
N ALA A 272 -10.22 -5.77 15.44
CA ALA A 272 -9.80 -4.66 14.60
C ALA A 272 -10.48 -3.35 15.01
N ARG A 273 -11.80 -3.38 15.24
CA ARG A 273 -12.57 -2.22 15.72
C ARG A 273 -12.19 -1.82 17.14
N ALA A 274 -11.88 -2.76 18.04
CA ALA A 274 -11.39 -2.45 19.37
C ALA A 274 -10.03 -1.73 19.33
N MET A 275 -9.11 -2.14 18.45
CA MET A 275 -7.85 -1.41 18.21
C MET A 275 -8.11 -0.01 17.67
N ARG A 276 -9.00 0.11 16.67
CA ARG A 276 -9.40 1.39 16.07
C ARG A 276 -9.92 2.36 17.12
N ASP A 277 -10.88 1.93 17.91
CA ASP A 277 -11.56 2.76 18.90
C ASP A 277 -10.62 3.18 20.02
N ALA A 278 -9.78 2.26 20.52
CA ALA A 278 -8.76 2.58 21.51
C ALA A 278 -7.74 3.57 20.98
N ALA A 279 -7.33 3.48 19.71
CA ALA A 279 -6.42 4.44 19.11
C ALA A 279 -7.09 5.81 18.90
N ALA A 280 -8.35 5.86 18.48
CA ALA A 280 -9.11 7.10 18.38
C ALA A 280 -9.26 7.79 19.76
N ASP A 281 -9.46 7.01 20.84
CA ASP A 281 -9.44 7.53 22.22
C ASP A 281 -8.08 8.13 22.59
N ILE A 282 -6.96 7.49 22.24
CA ILE A 282 -5.62 8.04 22.49
C ILE A 282 -5.44 9.37 21.77
N SER A 283 -5.87 9.49 20.50
CA SER A 283 -5.77 10.75 19.77
C SER A 283 -6.59 11.85 20.43
N ARG A 284 -7.85 11.58 20.79
CA ARG A 284 -8.70 12.57 21.48
C ARG A 284 -8.13 13.00 22.83
N ALA A 285 -7.57 12.05 23.58
CA ALA A 285 -6.93 12.34 24.85
C ALA A 285 -5.66 13.18 24.68
N ALA A 286 -4.91 12.99 23.59
CA ALA A 286 -3.75 13.83 23.26
C ALA A 286 -4.16 15.27 22.96
N ASP A 287 -5.25 15.48 22.22
CA ASP A 287 -5.80 16.82 21.95
C ASP A 287 -6.25 17.55 23.24
N GLN A 288 -6.58 16.78 24.29
CA GLN A 288 -7.07 17.28 25.57
C GLN A 288 -6.00 17.32 26.67
N ASP A 289 -4.76 16.90 26.39
CA ASP A 289 -3.69 16.66 27.37
C ASP A 289 -4.12 15.74 28.53
N ASP A 290 -5.00 14.77 28.24
CA ASP A 290 -5.54 13.81 29.22
C ASP A 290 -4.71 12.51 29.25
N TYR A 291 -3.58 12.57 29.94
CA TYR A 291 -2.70 11.39 30.08
C TYR A 291 -3.39 10.15 30.70
N PRO A 292 -4.18 10.26 31.79
CA PRO A 292 -4.92 9.12 32.34
C PRO A 292 -5.77 8.39 31.30
N THR A 293 -6.61 9.12 30.55
CA THR A 293 -7.46 8.52 29.51
C THR A 293 -6.62 7.89 28.39
N ALA A 294 -5.56 8.59 27.94
CA ALA A 294 -4.67 8.06 26.91
C ALA A 294 -3.98 6.75 27.35
N ARG A 295 -3.55 6.69 28.62
CA ARG A 295 -2.89 5.51 29.18
C ARG A 295 -3.83 4.32 29.32
N GLU A 296 -5.08 4.56 29.73
CA GLU A 296 -6.11 3.54 29.82
C GLU A 296 -6.45 2.97 28.43
N ALA A 297 -6.65 3.86 27.44
CA ALA A 297 -6.92 3.48 26.06
C ALA A 297 -5.77 2.66 25.45
N TYR A 298 -4.51 3.02 25.74
CA TYR A 298 -3.36 2.23 25.35
C TYR A 298 -3.34 0.83 26.00
N GLY A 299 -3.85 0.70 27.22
CA GLY A 299 -4.08 -0.61 27.85
C GLY A 299 -5.06 -1.48 27.07
N ARG A 300 -6.19 -0.90 26.65
CA ARG A 300 -7.20 -1.58 25.80
C ARG A 300 -6.62 -1.97 24.45
N LEU A 301 -5.87 -1.08 23.81
CA LEU A 301 -5.16 -1.35 22.56
C LEU A 301 -4.24 -2.58 22.68
N ASN A 302 -3.38 -2.63 23.71
CA ASN A 302 -2.49 -3.76 23.93
C ASN A 302 -3.25 -5.08 24.12
N LYS A 303 -4.37 -5.04 24.85
CA LYS A 303 -5.22 -6.21 25.04
C LYS A 303 -5.79 -6.71 23.71
N ALA A 304 -6.36 -5.82 22.89
CA ALA A 304 -6.89 -6.20 21.57
C ALA A 304 -5.81 -6.79 20.66
N CYS A 305 -4.59 -6.23 20.67
CA CYS A 305 -3.46 -6.80 19.92
C CYS A 305 -3.06 -8.21 20.41
N SER A 306 -3.08 -8.44 21.73
CA SER A 306 -2.77 -9.76 22.30
C SER A 306 -3.83 -10.78 21.94
N ASP A 307 -5.10 -10.46 22.20
CA ASP A 307 -6.24 -11.36 21.98
C ASP A 307 -6.35 -11.75 20.50
N CYS A 308 -6.19 -10.79 19.57
CA CYS A 308 -6.19 -11.08 18.14
C CYS A 308 -5.01 -11.99 17.73
N HIS A 309 -3.80 -11.74 18.25
CA HIS A 309 -2.64 -12.56 17.91
C HIS A 309 -2.70 -13.98 18.45
N ASP A 310 -3.41 -14.21 19.56
CA ASP A 310 -3.61 -15.55 20.12
C ASP A 310 -4.48 -16.43 19.19
N LEU A 311 -5.32 -15.81 18.35
CA LEU A 311 -6.26 -16.51 17.47
C LEU A 311 -5.88 -16.45 15.97
N TYR A 312 -5.36 -15.32 15.47
CA TYR A 312 -5.23 -15.03 14.03
C TYR A 312 -3.79 -14.79 13.54
N ARG A 313 -2.77 -15.14 14.33
CA ARG A 313 -1.34 -15.00 13.94
C ARG A 313 -0.76 -16.25 13.25
N GLY A 314 -1.57 -17.31 13.11
CA GLY A 314 -1.19 -18.59 12.51
C GLY A 314 -0.58 -18.50 11.12
#